data_AF-A0A164FKW6-F1
#
_entry.id   AF-A0A164FKW6-F1
#
_cell.length_a   1.000
_cell.length_b   1.000
_cell.length_c   1.000
_cell.angle_alpha   90.00
_cell.angle_beta   90.00
_cell.angle_gamma   90.00
#
_symmetry.space_group_name_H-M   'P 1'
#
loop_
_entity.id
_entity.type
_entity.pdbx_description
1 polymer ?
#
loop_
_entity_poly.entity_id
_entity_poly.type
_entity_poly.pdbx_seq_one_letter_code
_entity_poly.pdbx_strand_id
1 'polypeptide(L)'
;MQLAKYYKATTDAERAEIELNPIVIFHKALENCKPVLQLTPIKRGGATYQVPIPITENRARFLAMKWMILESREKERTVHFPERLAYELLEAFNNTGKVVKRKQDL
;
A
#
# COMPACT_ATOMS: atom_id res chain seq x y z
N MET A 1 14.56 4.98 9.25
CA MET A 1 14.88 4.27 7.99
C MET A 1 15.37 5.22 6.91
N GLN A 2 14.60 6.23 6.49
CA GLN A 2 15.02 7.13 5.39
C GLN A 2 16.26 7.97 5.69
N LEU A 3 16.39 8.51 6.91
CA LEU A 3 17.63 9.21 7.32
C LEU A 3 18.87 8.29 7.23
N ALA A 4 18.75 7.04 7.67
CA ALA A 4 19.83 6.07 7.56
C ALA A 4 20.16 5.75 6.09
N LYS A 5 19.14 5.66 5.22
CA LYS A 5 19.31 5.50 3.77
C LYS A 5 20.04 6.71 3.17
N TYR A 6 19.66 7.92 3.56
CA TYR A 6 20.25 9.18 3.10
C TYR A 6 21.73 9.32 3.47
N TYR A 7 22.08 9.05 4.73
CA TYR A 7 23.48 9.11 5.16
C TYR A 7 24.35 7.98 4.60
N LYS A 8 23.75 6.85 4.20
CA LYS A 8 24.46 5.75 3.54
C LYS A 8 24.67 5.98 2.04
N ALA A 9 23.90 6.89 1.43
CA ALA A 9 24.04 7.21 0.01
C ALA A 9 25.39 7.89 -0.27
N THR A 10 26.05 7.45 -1.35
CA THR A 10 27.44 7.81 -1.64
C THR A 10 27.50 9.04 -2.55
N THR A 11 26.52 9.17 -3.45
CA THR A 11 26.43 10.28 -4.40
C THR A 11 25.39 11.31 -3.97
N ASP A 12 25.60 12.57 -4.31
CA ASP A 12 24.64 13.64 -4.00
C ASP A 12 23.34 13.51 -4.84
N ALA A 13 23.40 12.84 -5.99
CA ALA A 13 22.23 12.51 -6.80
C ALA A 13 21.28 11.55 -6.07
N GLU A 14 21.80 10.46 -5.50
CA GLU A 14 21.01 9.51 -4.71
C GLU A 14 20.36 10.15 -3.48
N ARG A 15 21.06 11.10 -2.86
CA ARG A 15 20.55 11.86 -1.71
C ARG A 15 19.34 12.71 -2.07
N ALA A 16 19.35 13.32 -3.26
CA ALA A 16 18.27 14.18 -3.73
C ALA A 16 16.98 13.39 -4.04
N GLU A 17 17.11 12.12 -4.44
CA GLU A 17 15.95 11.25 -4.73
C GLU A 17 15.26 10.72 -3.46
N ILE A 18 15.95 10.73 -2.32
CA ILE A 18 15.43 10.16 -1.08
C ILE A 18 14.48 11.15 -0.40
N GLU A 19 13.19 10.84 -0.44
CA GLU A 19 12.19 11.54 0.35
C GLU A 19 12.39 11.29 1.84
N LEU A 20 12.58 12.36 2.61
CA LEU A 20 12.78 12.31 4.05
C LEU A 20 11.48 12.56 4.83
N ASN A 21 10.49 13.22 4.21
CA ASN A 21 9.26 13.60 4.89
C ASN A 21 8.31 12.40 5.03
N PRO A 22 8.06 11.90 6.26
CA PRO A 22 7.23 10.72 6.48
C PRO A 22 5.76 10.94 6.09
N ILE A 23 5.26 12.18 6.17
CA ILE A 23 3.88 12.52 5.83
C ILE A 23 3.66 12.37 4.33
N VAL A 24 4.61 12.87 3.52
CA VAL A 24 4.56 12.76 2.05
C VAL A 24 4.61 11.29 1.61
N ILE A 25 5.52 10.51 2.22
CA ILE A 25 5.62 9.07 1.96
C ILE A 25 4.29 8.38 2.29
N PHE A 26 3.70 8.70 3.44
CA PHE A 26 2.43 8.11 3.87
C PHE A 26 1.28 8.39 2.89
N HIS A 27 1.10 9.65 2.50
CA HIS A 27 0.05 10.02 1.55
C HIS A 27 0.26 9.36 0.18
N LYS A 28 1.48 9.39 -0.35
CA LYS A 28 1.79 8.78 -1.65
C LYS A 28 1.65 7.25 -1.63
N ALA A 29 2.08 6.59 -0.56
CA ALA A 29 1.87 5.15 -0.38
C ALA A 29 0.39 4.78 -0.35
N LEU A 30 -0.45 5.55 0.35
CA LEU A 30 -1.91 5.31 0.37
C LEU A 30 -2.56 5.53 -0.99
N GLU A 31 -2.16 6.56 -1.74
CA GLU A 31 -2.65 6.79 -3.10
C GLU A 31 -2.28 5.64 -4.05
N ASN A 32 -1.05 5.12 -3.95
CA ASN A 32 -0.61 3.96 -4.73
C ASN A 32 -1.44 2.70 -4.41
N CYS A 33 -1.78 2.49 -3.14
CA CYS A 33 -2.59 1.35 -2.68
C CYS A 33 -4.10 1.51 -2.94
N LYS A 34 -4.56 2.68 -3.39
CA LYS A 34 -5.98 2.97 -3.63
C LYS A 34 -6.50 2.16 -4.85
N PRO A 35 -7.54 1.32 -4.69
CA PRO A 35 -8.20 0.66 -5.82
C PRO A 35 -9.17 1.62 -6.52
N VAL A 36 -9.34 1.43 -7.83
CA VAL A 36 -10.28 2.22 -8.65
C VAL A 36 -11.59 1.49 -8.87
N LEU A 37 -11.54 0.15 -8.99
CA LEU A 37 -12.67 -0.73 -9.24
C LEU A 37 -12.77 -1.77 -8.12
N GLN A 38 -14.00 -2.16 -7.77
CA GLN A 38 -14.26 -3.33 -6.92
C GLN A 38 -15.10 -4.34 -7.66
N LEU A 39 -14.89 -5.62 -7.37
CA LEU A 39 -15.75 -6.70 -7.81
C LEU A 39 -16.98 -6.80 -6.89
N THR A 40 -18.16 -6.78 -7.49
CA THR A 40 -19.43 -7.02 -6.80
C THR A 40 -20.06 -8.31 -7.37
N PRO A 41 -20.44 -9.27 -6.52
CA PRO A 41 -21.08 -10.49 -6.99
C PRO A 41 -22.52 -10.22 -7.45
N ILE A 42 -22.84 -10.56 -8.70
CA ILE A 42 -24.17 -10.48 -9.29
C ILE A 42 -24.64 -11.89 -9.65
N LYS A 43 -25.85 -12.26 -9.21
CA LYS A 43 -26.44 -13.57 -9.50
C LYS A 43 -27.30 -13.49 -10.77
N ARG A 44 -27.01 -14.34 -11.75
CA ARG A 44 -27.81 -14.46 -12.98
C ARG A 44 -27.80 -15.90 -13.49
N GLY A 45 -28.97 -16.44 -13.85
CA GLY A 45 -29.08 -17.78 -14.42
C GLY A 45 -28.56 -18.91 -13.53
N GLY A 46 -28.62 -18.76 -12.21
CA GLY A 46 -28.13 -19.75 -11.24
C GLY A 46 -26.65 -19.65 -10.87
N ALA A 47 -25.85 -18.87 -11.62
CA ALA A 47 -24.44 -18.62 -11.33
C ALA A 47 -24.21 -17.21 -10.73
N THR A 48 -23.09 -17.03 -10.00
CA THR A 48 -22.64 -15.74 -9.47
C THR A 48 -21.43 -15.25 -10.24
N TYR A 49 -21.54 -14.07 -10.85
CA TYR A 49 -20.46 -13.42 -11.60
C TYR A 49 -19.90 -12.25 -10.82
N GLN A 50 -18.58 -12.06 -10.85
CA GLN A 50 -17.94 -10.88 -10.29
C GLN A 50 -17.96 -9.76 -11.33
N VAL A 51 -18.66 -8.67 -11.05
CA VAL A 51 -18.78 -7.53 -11.96
C VAL A 51 -17.99 -6.34 -11.41
N PRO A 52 -17.08 -5.74 -12.20
CA PRO A 52 -16.32 -4.58 -11.77
C PRO A 52 -17.21 -3.33 -11.74
N ILE A 53 -17.18 -2.61 -10.62
CA ILE A 53 -17.93 -1.38 -10.38
C ILE A 53 -16.96 -0.30 -9.88
N PRO A 54 -17.08 0.97 -10.33
CA PRO A 54 -16.28 2.07 -9.80
C PRO A 54 -16.51 2.28 -8.30
N ILE A 55 -15.42 2.50 -7.57
CA ILE A 55 -15.46 2.72 -6.12
C ILE A 55 -15.52 4.23 -5.82
N THR A 56 -16.25 4.62 -4.77
CA THR A 56 -16.21 5.98 -4.24
C THR A 56 -14.89 6.27 -3.50
N GLU A 57 -14.42 7.51 -3.51
CA GLU A 57 -13.13 7.85 -2.89
C GLU A 57 -13.02 7.44 -1.42
N ASN A 58 -14.08 7.65 -0.63
CA ASN A 58 -14.11 7.29 0.79
C ASN A 58 -13.92 5.78 0.99
N ARG A 59 -14.56 4.97 0.14
CA ARG A 59 -14.44 3.50 0.20
C ARG A 59 -13.06 3.06 -0.27
N ALA A 60 -12.50 3.69 -1.29
CA ALA A 60 -11.18 3.39 -1.80
C ALA A 60 -10.08 3.71 -0.77
N ARG A 61 -10.17 4.87 -0.10
CA ARG A 61 -9.29 5.24 1.03
C ARG A 61 -9.39 4.25 2.19
N PHE A 62 -10.62 3.87 2.56
CA PHE A 62 -10.86 2.87 3.61
C PHE A 62 -10.21 1.52 3.27
N LEU A 63 -10.37 1.04 2.03
CA LEU A 63 -9.78 -0.22 1.58
C LEU A 63 -8.26 -0.18 1.63
N ALA A 64 -7.64 0.90 1.13
CA ALA A 64 -6.19 1.08 1.19
C ALA A 64 -5.67 1.02 2.64
N MET A 65 -6.26 1.79 3.56
CA MET A 65 -5.88 1.77 4.98
C MET A 65 -6.11 0.40 5.63
N LYS A 66 -7.24 -0.24 5.33
CA LYS A 66 -7.58 -1.56 5.87
C LYS A 66 -6.57 -2.61 5.42
N TRP A 67 -6.20 -2.63 4.13
CA TRP A 67 -5.20 -3.59 3.62
C TRP A 67 -3.82 -3.33 4.22
N MET A 68 -3.37 -2.08 4.29
CA MET A 68 -2.10 -1.74 4.95
C MET A 68 -2.04 -2.29 6.39
N ILE A 69 -3.10 -2.13 7.17
CA ILE A 69 -3.16 -2.64 8.56
C ILE A 69 -3.18 -4.17 8.59
N LEU A 70 -3.94 -4.82 7.70
CA LEU A 70 -4.03 -6.28 7.66
C LEU A 70 -2.69 -6.91 7.28
N GLU A 71 -2.05 -6.44 6.20
CA GLU A 71 -0.74 -6.95 5.78
C GLU A 71 0.35 -6.66 6.84
N SER A 72 0.28 -5.50 7.51
CA SER A 72 1.20 -5.17 8.61
C SER A 72 0.99 -6.04 9.86
N ARG A 73 -0.21 -6.58 10.05
CA ARG A 73 -0.52 -7.52 11.14
C ARG A 73 -0.06 -8.94 10.81
N GLU A 74 -0.02 -9.30 9.53
CA GLU A 74 0.52 -10.58 9.05
C GLU A 74 2.06 -10.53 9.03
N LYS A 75 2.63 -10.49 10.23
CA LYS A 75 4.07 -10.38 10.48
C LYS A 75 4.57 -11.52 11.34
N GLU A 76 5.88 -11.76 11.27
CA GLU A 76 6.56 -12.64 12.22
C GLU A 76 6.41 -12.13 13.65
N ARG A 77 6.45 -13.05 14.63
CA ARG A 77 6.29 -12.71 16.05
C ARG A 77 7.42 -11.81 16.59
N THR A 78 8.60 -11.92 16.00
CA THR A 78 9.82 -11.20 16.38
C THR A 78 9.79 -9.72 15.97
N VAL A 79 9.13 -9.37 14.87
CA VAL A 79 9.11 -8.00 14.33
C VAL A 79 8.05 -7.16 15.05
N HIS A 80 8.34 -5.92 15.42
CA HIS A 80 7.32 -5.05 16.03
C HIS A 80 6.40 -4.43 14.97
N PHE A 81 5.14 -4.15 15.35
CA PHE A 81 4.14 -3.63 14.40
C PHE A 81 4.55 -2.30 13.74
N PRO A 82 5.10 -1.30 14.47
CA PRO A 82 5.54 -0.05 13.85
C PRO A 82 6.65 -0.25 12.82
N GLU A 83 7.57 -1.20 13.06
CA GLU A 83 8.65 -1.52 12.14
C GLU A 83 8.11 -2.17 10.87
N ARG A 84 7.21 -3.15 11.00
CA ARG A 84 6.58 -3.79 9.85
C ARG A 84 5.79 -2.78 9.03
N LEU A 85 5.01 -1.92 9.68
CA LEU A 85 4.21 -0.90 9.02
C LEU A 85 5.11 0.10 8.26
N ALA A 86 6.24 0.49 8.85
CA ALA A 86 7.22 1.34 8.17
C ALA A 86 7.79 0.68 6.91
N TYR A 87 8.10 -0.62 6.95
CA TYR A 87 8.53 -1.37 5.76
C TYR A 87 7.45 -1.40 4.68
N GLU A 88 6.20 -1.74 5.04
CA GLU A 88 5.09 -1.79 4.09
C GLU A 88 4.81 -0.42 3.46
N LEU A 89 4.90 0.68 4.23
CA LEU A 89 4.75 2.04 3.68
C LEU A 89 5.84 2.37 2.66
N LEU A 90 7.08 1.95 2.90
CA LEU A 90 8.19 2.19 1.98
C LEU A 90 8.10 1.34 0.72
N GLU A 91 7.64 0.09 0.82
CA GLU A 91 7.36 -0.75 -0.35
C GLU A 91 6.20 -0.16 -1.17
N ALA A 92 5.08 0.17 -0.52
CA ALA A 92 3.92 0.78 -1.18
C ALA A 92 4.25 2.11 -1.86
N PHE A 93 5.11 2.94 -1.26
CA PHE A 93 5.61 4.17 -1.87
C PHE A 93 6.33 3.92 -3.21
N ASN A 94 7.05 2.80 -3.31
CA ASN A 94 7.75 2.37 -4.53
C ASN A 94 6.89 1.49 -5.44
N ASN A 95 5.57 1.40 -5.22
CA ASN A 95 4.64 0.52 -5.93
C ASN A 95 4.99 -0.98 -5.85
N THR A 96 5.67 -1.38 -4.78
CA THR A 96 6.00 -2.77 -4.48
C THR A 96 5.31 -3.22 -3.19
N GLY A 97 5.47 -4.50 -2.85
CA GLY A 97 4.95 -5.06 -1.61
C GLY A 97 3.59 -5.74 -1.74
N LYS A 98 3.17 -6.35 -0.64
CA LYS A 98 1.97 -7.21 -0.60
C LYS A 98 0.69 -6.41 -0.79
N VAL A 99 0.62 -5.20 -0.24
CA VAL A 99 -0.58 -4.35 -0.32
C VAL A 99 -0.86 -3.93 -1.76
N VAL A 100 0.18 -3.60 -2.53
CA VAL A 100 0.05 -3.24 -3.95
C VAL A 100 -0.34 -4.46 -4.78
N LYS A 101 0.23 -5.62 -4.50
CA LYS A 101 -0.18 -6.87 -5.14
C LYS A 101 -1.66 -7.18 -4.89
N ARG A 102 -2.13 -7.00 -3.64
CA ARG A 102 -3.54 -7.18 -3.29
C ARG A 102 -4.49 -6.25 -4.03
N LYS A 103 -4.05 -5.02 -4.36
CA LYS A 103 -4.79 -4.12 -5.24
C LYS A 103 -4.85 -4.65 -6.69
N GLN A 104 -3.77 -5.28 -7.17
CA GLN A 104 -3.70 -5.82 -8.54
C GLN A 104 -4.49 -7.13 -8.70
N ASP A 105 -4.58 -7.93 -7.64
CA ASP A 105 -5.34 -9.19 -7.62
C ASP A 105 -6.87 -8.98 -7.57
N LEU A 106 -7.33 -7.72 -7.45
CA LEU A 106 -8.73 -7.31 -7.32
C LEU A 106 -9.31 -6.89 -8.67
#